data_AF-A0A2Z2CK52-F1
#
_entry.id   AF-A0A2Z2CK52-F1
#
_cell.length_a   1.000
_cell.length_b   1.000
_cell.length_c   1.000
_cell.angle_alpha   90.00
_cell.angle_beta   90.00
_cell.angle_gamma   90.00
#
_symmetry.space_group_name_H-M   'P 1'
#
loop_
_entity.id
_entity.type
_entity.pdbx_description
1 polymer ?
#
loop_
_entity_poly.entity_id
_entity_poly.type
_entity_poly.pdbx_seq_one_letter_code
_entity_poly.pdbx_strand_id
1 'polypeptide(L)'
;AGPVVGETTVPEMGFYDPARGVVAVPPASVAKPRALVTFYRSYLTAADTGPVDALIAALGAKGFDAYGAFVPSLKAPGVADWLRAHLAQDPPAAIVNATAFSALGDSGATPFDAAPCPVFQVALSTARRDDWASSLRGLSPGDLAMHVVLPEVDGRLFAGVVSFKSALERDPDLQFSHLAHRADDERVEAVAARVAAWRRLSQTPAGEKQLAIVLSNYPGRPHQIAHAVGLDALASVEALVSDLADTGFDVVPVHGLGETLLKQNLTWSVAEYNSALSRLPQSLQDDLAQAWGAPENDPSCSNGAFHFAASPCGGSIIALQPERGDAAIRDGEYHDLARTPRHVYVAFYLWLRAQGVDAIVHMGAHGTLEWLPGKSVALSANCWPEALIGDLPIIYPFIVNDPGEAAQAKRR
;
A
#
# COMPACT_ATOMS: atom_id res chain seq x y z
N ALA A 1 -1.04 32.17 37.30
CA ALA A 1 -0.38 31.83 36.04
C ALA A 1 -0.09 33.12 35.30
N GLY A 2 1.17 33.40 34.95
CA GLY A 2 1.45 34.49 34.00
C GLY A 2 0.81 34.17 32.64
N PRO A 3 0.58 35.17 31.77
CA PRO A 3 0.04 34.91 30.44
C PRO A 3 0.97 33.93 29.70
N VAL A 4 0.37 32.94 29.04
CA VAL A 4 1.10 32.05 28.14
C VAL A 4 1.70 32.91 27.04
N VAL A 5 3.03 32.92 26.93
CA VAL A 5 3.75 33.68 25.90
C VAL A 5 3.55 32.96 24.57
N GLY A 6 2.87 33.62 23.62
CA GLY A 6 2.58 33.06 22.30
C GLY A 6 1.43 33.80 21.59
N GLU A 7 1.17 33.45 20.32
CA GLU A 7 -0.02 33.93 19.61
C GLU A 7 -1.29 33.35 20.24
N THR A 8 -2.30 34.20 20.48
CA THR A 8 -3.57 33.80 21.09
C THR A 8 -4.55 33.16 20.11
N THR A 9 -4.22 33.14 18.82
CA THR A 9 -5.08 32.67 17.74
C THR A 9 -4.34 31.69 16.85
N VAL A 10 -4.92 30.50 16.66
CA VAL A 10 -4.45 29.56 15.63
C VAL A 10 -5.06 29.96 14.29
N PRO A 11 -4.27 30.18 13.21
CA PRO A 11 -4.79 30.47 11.87
C PRO A 11 -5.83 29.45 11.39
N GLU A 12 -6.67 29.78 10.42
CA GLU A 12 -7.64 28.81 9.87
C GLU A 12 -6.95 27.67 9.12
N MET A 13 -5.87 27.98 8.40
CA MET A 13 -5.02 27.02 7.70
C MET A 13 -3.57 27.50 7.75
N GLY A 14 -2.62 26.58 7.61
CA GLY A 14 -1.20 26.91 7.65
C GLY A 14 -0.33 25.68 7.69
N PHE A 15 0.96 25.90 7.96
CA PHE A 15 1.96 24.84 8.03
C PHE A 15 2.29 24.49 9.48
N TYR A 16 2.78 23.29 9.66
CA TYR A 16 3.07 22.71 10.96
C TYR A 16 4.41 21.99 10.94
N ASP A 17 5.19 22.21 11.98
CA ASP A 17 6.44 21.50 12.27
C ASP A 17 6.36 20.96 13.71
N PRO A 18 6.60 19.66 13.95
CA PRO A 18 6.44 19.08 15.29
C PRO A 18 7.27 19.76 16.39
N ALA A 19 8.43 20.37 16.05
CA ALA A 19 9.29 21.04 17.02
C ALA A 19 8.92 22.51 17.23
N ARG A 20 8.25 23.15 16.26
CA ARG A 20 7.94 24.59 16.27
C ARG A 20 6.46 24.92 16.38
N GLY A 21 5.57 23.94 16.20
CA GLY A 21 4.14 24.13 16.11
C GLY A 21 3.73 24.78 14.78
N VAL A 22 2.87 25.79 14.85
CA VAL A 22 2.43 26.55 13.67
C VAL A 22 3.58 27.37 13.10
N VAL A 23 3.83 27.24 11.80
CA VAL A 23 4.85 28.02 11.08
C VAL A 23 4.24 28.71 9.86
N ALA A 24 4.67 29.95 9.60
CA ALA A 24 4.16 30.75 8.48
C ALA A 24 4.61 30.23 7.11
N VAL A 25 5.80 29.66 7.05
CA VAL A 25 6.37 28.98 5.89
C VAL A 25 6.92 27.62 6.33
N PRO A 26 6.86 26.59 5.48
CA PRO A 26 7.50 25.33 5.78
C PRO A 26 9.00 25.49 6.04
N PRO A 27 9.64 24.58 6.79
CA PRO A 27 11.09 24.55 6.91
C PRO A 27 11.74 24.50 5.53
N ALA A 28 12.78 25.33 5.31
CA ALA A 28 13.52 25.36 4.06
C ALA A 28 14.15 23.99 3.78
N SER A 29 13.97 23.50 2.56
CA SER A 29 14.62 22.28 2.08
C SER A 29 15.79 22.64 1.18
N VAL A 30 16.94 21.97 1.36
CA VAL A 30 18.14 22.27 0.58
C VAL A 30 18.71 21.03 -0.13
N ALA A 31 18.19 19.83 0.13
CA ALA A 31 18.74 18.60 -0.46
C ALA A 31 17.80 17.39 -0.55
N LYS A 32 16.70 17.33 0.21
CA LYS A 32 15.83 16.15 0.27
C LYS A 32 14.49 16.39 -0.41
N PRO A 33 13.86 15.35 -0.97
CA PRO A 33 12.51 15.47 -1.51
C PRO A 33 11.52 15.87 -0.42
N ARG A 34 10.61 16.77 -0.76
CA ARG A 34 9.56 17.26 0.14
C ARG A 34 8.46 16.22 0.31
N ALA A 35 7.94 16.07 1.53
CA ALA A 35 6.72 15.30 1.77
C ALA A 35 5.74 16.13 2.61
N LEU A 36 4.49 16.19 2.17
CA LEU A 36 3.45 16.95 2.85
C LEU A 36 2.54 16.01 3.65
N VAL A 37 2.30 16.29 4.93
CA VAL A 37 1.31 15.60 5.76
C VAL A 37 0.12 16.53 6.02
N THR A 38 -1.02 16.29 5.37
CA THR A 38 -2.22 17.12 5.56
C THR A 38 -3.13 16.58 6.65
N PHE A 39 -3.64 17.43 7.54
CA PHE A 39 -4.48 17.02 8.66
C PHE A 39 -5.48 18.10 9.09
N TYR A 40 -6.43 17.74 9.95
CA TYR A 40 -7.43 18.68 10.41
C TYR A 40 -6.86 19.68 11.44
N ARG A 41 -7.21 20.96 11.30
CA ARG A 41 -6.96 22.01 12.29
C ARG A 41 -7.50 21.63 13.67
N SER A 42 -8.62 20.91 13.74
CA SER A 42 -9.20 20.47 15.01
C SER A 42 -8.22 19.62 15.83
N TYR A 43 -7.41 18.77 15.18
CA TYR A 43 -6.37 17.99 15.85
C TYR A 43 -5.27 18.88 16.42
N LEU A 44 -4.85 19.91 15.69
CA LEU A 44 -3.89 20.90 16.20
C LEU A 44 -4.45 21.62 17.44
N THR A 45 -5.69 22.14 17.36
CA THR A 45 -6.30 22.89 18.46
C THR A 45 -6.65 22.03 19.68
N ALA A 46 -6.77 20.71 19.50
CA ALA A 46 -6.99 19.75 20.58
C ALA A 46 -5.69 19.14 21.12
N ALA A 47 -4.52 19.55 20.62
CA ALA A 47 -3.24 18.92 20.89
C ALA A 47 -3.23 17.40 20.64
N ASP A 48 -3.98 16.95 19.63
CA ASP A 48 -4.10 15.55 19.18
C ASP A 48 -3.27 15.31 17.90
N THR A 49 -2.01 15.79 17.89
CA THR A 49 -1.11 15.75 16.73
C THR A 49 -0.21 14.51 16.66
N GLY A 50 -0.25 13.64 17.67
CA GLY A 50 0.67 12.50 17.79
C GLY A 50 0.85 11.67 16.50
N PRO A 51 -0.22 11.27 15.78
CA PRO A 51 -0.08 10.56 14.51
C PRO A 51 0.58 11.38 13.39
N VAL A 52 0.35 12.69 13.36
CA VAL A 52 0.96 13.61 12.39
C VAL A 52 2.45 13.75 12.66
N ASP A 53 2.82 13.92 13.93
CA ASP A 53 4.21 14.00 14.38
C ASP A 53 4.97 12.71 14.01
N ALA A 54 4.36 11.55 14.28
CA ALA A 54 4.92 10.25 13.96
C ALA A 54 5.10 10.06 12.44
N LEU A 55 4.12 10.45 11.61
CA LEU A 55 4.24 10.40 10.16
C LEU A 55 5.37 11.29 9.62
N ILE A 56 5.46 12.53 10.11
CA ILE A 56 6.53 13.45 9.72
C ILE A 56 7.89 12.88 10.09
N ALA A 57 8.04 12.34 11.30
CA ALA A 57 9.28 11.72 11.75
C ALA A 57 9.66 10.48 10.90
N ALA A 58 8.72 9.58 10.64
CA ALA A 58 8.95 8.38 9.85
C ALA A 58 9.32 8.69 8.39
N LEU A 59 8.64 9.66 7.76
CA LEU A 59 9.02 10.15 6.44
C LEU A 59 10.42 10.81 6.47
N GLY A 60 10.74 11.55 7.53
CA GLY A 60 12.08 12.07 7.76
C GLY A 60 13.16 10.99 7.79
N ALA A 61 12.89 9.87 8.47
CA ALA A 61 13.77 8.70 8.52
C ALA A 61 13.90 7.99 7.16
N LYS A 62 12.88 8.09 6.29
CA LYS A 62 12.94 7.64 4.89
C LYS A 62 13.58 8.64 3.92
N GLY A 63 14.16 9.72 4.44
CA GLY A 63 14.94 10.67 3.65
C GLY A 63 14.13 11.80 3.03
N PHE A 64 12.90 12.05 3.49
CA PHE A 64 12.10 13.21 3.08
C PHE A 64 12.35 14.42 4.00
N ASP A 65 12.21 15.63 3.46
CA ASP A 65 11.97 16.84 4.26
C ASP A 65 10.45 16.97 4.45
N ALA A 66 9.93 16.28 5.48
CA ALA A 66 8.51 16.20 5.76
C ALA A 66 8.01 17.35 6.65
N TYR A 67 6.80 17.84 6.38
CA TYR A 67 6.16 18.90 7.16
C TYR A 67 4.63 18.75 7.09
N GLY A 68 3.93 19.37 8.04
CA GLY A 68 2.47 19.34 8.12
C GLY A 68 1.81 20.53 7.42
N ALA A 69 0.59 20.33 6.91
CA ALA A 69 -0.36 21.40 6.63
C ALA A 69 -1.70 21.11 7.30
N PHE A 70 -2.17 22.05 8.12
CA PHE A 70 -3.46 21.92 8.79
C PHE A 70 -4.52 22.76 8.07
N VAL A 71 -5.72 22.21 7.97
CA VAL A 71 -6.88 22.86 7.35
C VAL A 71 -8.15 22.52 8.12
N PRO A 72 -9.20 23.37 8.13
CA PRO A 72 -10.46 23.00 8.78
C PRO A 72 -11.20 21.95 7.96
N SER A 73 -11.10 22.02 6.63
CA SER A 73 -11.53 21.03 5.65
C SER A 73 -10.81 21.30 4.35
N LEU A 74 -10.51 20.26 3.57
CA LEU A 74 -9.97 20.42 2.22
C LEU A 74 -10.96 21.10 1.26
N LYS A 75 -12.26 21.16 1.62
CA LYS A 75 -13.32 21.86 0.88
C LYS A 75 -13.66 23.24 1.46
N ALA A 76 -12.98 23.68 2.53
CA ALA A 76 -13.26 24.99 3.09
C ALA A 76 -12.86 26.11 2.10
N PRO A 77 -13.59 27.25 2.07
CA PRO A 77 -13.27 28.37 1.21
C PRO A 77 -11.80 28.79 1.33
N GLY A 78 -11.14 29.02 0.19
CA GLY A 78 -9.73 29.45 0.12
C GLY A 78 -8.68 28.35 0.33
N VAL A 79 -9.03 27.19 0.90
CA VAL A 79 -8.05 26.11 1.14
C VAL A 79 -7.49 25.54 -0.16
N ALA A 80 -8.33 25.31 -1.16
CA ALA A 80 -7.89 24.77 -2.44
C ALA A 80 -6.92 25.71 -3.15
N ASP A 81 -7.20 27.02 -3.16
CA ASP A 81 -6.35 28.01 -3.81
C ASP A 81 -5.01 28.18 -3.08
N TRP A 82 -5.05 28.25 -1.74
CA TRP A 82 -3.85 28.30 -0.91
C TRP A 82 -2.96 27.09 -1.12
N LEU A 83 -3.53 25.89 -1.04
CA LEU A 83 -2.75 24.67 -1.14
C LEU A 83 -2.20 24.47 -2.55
N ARG A 84 -2.98 24.72 -3.61
CA ARG A 84 -2.49 24.64 -5.00
C ARG A 84 -1.38 25.65 -5.27
N ALA A 85 -1.50 26.88 -4.77
CA ALA A 85 -0.47 27.89 -4.90
C ALA A 85 0.84 27.43 -4.25
N HIS A 86 0.75 26.82 -3.06
CA HIS A 86 1.89 26.23 -2.36
C HIS A 86 2.50 25.05 -3.14
N LEU A 87 1.68 24.09 -3.56
CA LEU A 87 2.13 22.90 -4.30
C LEU A 87 2.76 23.24 -5.65
N ALA A 88 2.33 24.34 -6.30
CA ALA A 88 2.95 24.83 -7.53
C ALA A 88 4.33 25.49 -7.29
N GLN A 89 4.53 26.12 -6.13
CA GLN A 89 5.79 26.79 -5.77
C GLN A 89 6.83 25.81 -5.18
N ASP A 90 6.37 24.86 -4.36
CA ASP A 90 7.20 23.87 -3.67
C ASP A 90 6.58 22.46 -3.84
N PRO A 91 6.68 21.86 -5.05
CA PRO A 91 6.02 20.61 -5.36
C PRO A 91 6.58 19.45 -4.52
N PRO A 92 5.72 18.74 -3.76
CA PRO A 92 6.16 17.59 -2.99
C PRO A 92 6.42 16.38 -3.87
N ALA A 93 7.26 15.47 -3.37
CA ALA A 93 7.49 14.17 -3.97
C ALA A 93 6.44 13.13 -3.50
N ALA A 94 5.73 13.42 -2.42
CA ALA A 94 4.59 12.64 -1.92
C ALA A 94 3.70 13.48 -1.00
N ILE A 95 2.41 13.18 -0.98
CA ILE A 95 1.44 13.74 -0.04
C ILE A 95 0.84 12.61 0.78
N VAL A 96 0.86 12.71 2.11
CA VAL A 96 0.15 11.81 3.03
C VAL A 96 -1.02 12.57 3.64
N ASN A 97 -2.23 12.24 3.23
CA ASN A 97 -3.45 12.85 3.72
C ASN A 97 -4.05 12.10 4.91
N ALA A 98 -4.05 12.77 6.07
CA ALA A 98 -4.66 12.35 7.32
C ALA A 98 -6.00 13.05 7.62
N THR A 99 -6.53 13.87 6.69
CA THR A 99 -7.94 14.28 6.74
C THR A 99 -8.84 13.12 6.31
N ALA A 100 -10.12 13.21 6.63
CA ALA A 100 -11.14 12.30 6.14
C ALA A 100 -11.90 12.91 4.95
N PHE A 101 -12.80 12.12 4.38
CA PHE A 101 -13.70 12.44 3.28
C PHE A 101 -13.01 12.75 1.95
N SER A 102 -13.82 12.81 0.90
CA SER A 102 -13.45 13.35 -0.40
C SER A 102 -13.18 14.86 -0.29
N ALA A 103 -12.19 15.33 -1.03
CA ALA A 103 -11.86 16.73 -1.28
C ALA A 103 -12.25 17.20 -2.69
N LEU A 104 -12.91 16.35 -3.49
CA LEU A 104 -13.38 16.69 -4.82
C LEU A 104 -14.35 17.88 -4.75
N GLY A 105 -13.95 19.01 -5.30
CA GLY A 105 -14.79 20.21 -5.38
C GLY A 105 -15.79 20.12 -6.53
N ASP A 106 -16.64 21.14 -6.66
CA ASP A 106 -17.69 21.20 -7.69
C ASP A 106 -17.13 21.19 -9.13
N SER A 107 -15.86 21.58 -9.30
CA SER A 107 -15.16 21.53 -10.58
C SER A 107 -14.64 20.13 -10.96
N GLY A 108 -14.84 19.11 -10.11
CA GLY A 108 -14.26 17.78 -10.30
C GLY A 108 -12.75 17.71 -10.05
N ALA A 109 -12.17 18.72 -9.37
CA ALA A 109 -10.76 18.76 -9.02
C ALA A 109 -10.57 18.79 -7.50
N THR A 110 -9.47 18.20 -7.02
CA THR A 110 -9.06 18.25 -5.61
C THR A 110 -8.03 19.37 -5.38
N PRO A 111 -7.78 19.78 -4.14
CA PRO A 111 -6.66 20.67 -3.79
C PRO A 111 -5.28 20.08 -4.14
N PHE A 112 -5.18 18.76 -4.29
CA PHE A 112 -3.91 18.07 -4.51
C PHE A 112 -3.55 17.88 -5.98
N ASP A 113 -4.48 18.08 -6.92
CA ASP A 113 -4.26 17.82 -8.36
C ASP A 113 -3.15 18.67 -8.99
N ALA A 114 -2.74 19.75 -8.32
CA ALA A 114 -1.60 20.56 -8.73
C ALA A 114 -0.23 19.90 -8.44
N ALA A 115 -0.18 18.88 -7.56
CA ALA A 115 1.04 18.19 -7.22
C ALA A 115 1.33 17.04 -8.20
N PRO A 116 2.53 16.96 -8.80
CA PRO A 116 2.90 15.90 -9.73
C PRO A 116 3.33 14.61 -8.99
N CYS A 117 2.67 14.26 -7.89
CA CYS A 117 3.03 13.12 -7.06
C CYS A 117 1.81 12.32 -6.56
N PRO A 118 1.99 11.06 -6.14
CA PRO A 118 0.91 10.29 -5.53
C PRO A 118 0.40 10.93 -4.22
N VAL A 119 -0.91 10.80 -3.99
CA VAL A 119 -1.57 11.17 -2.74
C VAL A 119 -1.96 9.89 -2.00
N PHE A 120 -1.36 9.69 -0.84
CA PHE A 120 -1.58 8.57 0.05
C PHE A 120 -2.61 8.94 1.12
N GLN A 121 -3.71 8.19 1.19
CA GLN A 121 -4.70 8.33 2.24
C GLN A 121 -4.34 7.42 3.42
N VAL A 122 -4.34 7.97 4.64
CA VAL A 122 -4.23 7.18 5.86
C VAL A 122 -5.53 7.24 6.68
N ALA A 123 -5.79 6.18 7.44
CA ALA A 123 -6.90 6.13 8.39
C ALA A 123 -6.43 6.44 9.81
N LEU A 124 -7.16 7.32 10.50
CA LEU A 124 -7.01 7.59 11.92
C LEU A 124 -8.22 6.94 12.59
N SER A 125 -8.07 5.67 13.00
CA SER A 125 -9.20 4.86 13.46
C SER A 125 -9.80 5.42 14.75
N THR A 126 -11.13 5.48 14.79
CA THR A 126 -11.86 5.87 16.00
C THR A 126 -11.98 4.74 17.02
N ALA A 127 -11.64 3.51 16.63
CA ALA A 127 -11.60 2.34 17.52
C ALA A 127 -10.31 2.31 18.36
N ARG A 128 -10.30 1.46 19.40
CA ARG A 128 -9.09 1.13 20.14
C ARG A 128 -8.22 0.17 19.32
N ARG A 129 -6.91 0.17 19.60
CA ARG A 129 -5.95 -0.71 18.93
C ARG A 129 -6.33 -2.19 19.08
N ASP A 130 -6.72 -2.62 20.27
CA ASP A 130 -7.04 -4.03 20.54
C ASP A 130 -8.32 -4.49 19.82
N ASP A 131 -9.30 -3.59 19.69
CA ASP A 131 -10.53 -3.83 18.93
C ASP A 131 -10.21 -4.00 17.43
N TRP A 132 -9.34 -3.14 16.88
CA TRP A 132 -8.85 -3.31 15.51
C TRP A 132 -8.04 -4.61 15.36
N ALA A 133 -7.14 -4.91 16.29
CA ALA A 133 -6.25 -6.06 16.22
C ALA A 133 -7.02 -7.39 16.17
N SER A 134 -8.05 -7.53 17.01
CA SER A 134 -8.90 -8.73 17.10
C SER A 134 -9.97 -8.83 16.00
N SER A 135 -10.24 -7.76 15.26
CA SER A 135 -11.29 -7.73 14.23
C SER A 135 -10.76 -8.13 12.84
N LEU A 136 -11.50 -9.00 12.14
CA LEU A 136 -11.28 -9.28 10.71
C LEU A 136 -11.82 -8.17 9.79
N ARG A 137 -12.64 -7.25 10.30
CA ARG A 137 -13.15 -6.12 9.50
C ARG A 137 -12.08 -5.06 9.26
N GLY A 138 -11.15 -4.89 10.19
CA GLY A 138 -10.22 -3.76 10.23
C GLY A 138 -10.92 -2.51 10.74
N LEU A 139 -11.52 -1.72 9.86
CA LEU A 139 -12.15 -0.44 10.20
C LEU A 139 -13.64 -0.57 10.56
N SER A 140 -14.15 0.34 11.39
CA SER A 140 -15.59 0.49 11.60
C SER A 140 -16.28 0.95 10.29
N PRO A 141 -17.60 0.75 10.12
CA PRO A 141 -18.31 1.24 8.93
C PRO A 141 -18.13 2.75 8.70
N GLY A 142 -18.10 3.55 9.78
CA GLY A 142 -17.85 4.99 9.70
C GLY A 142 -16.44 5.30 9.22
N ASP A 143 -15.42 4.67 9.84
CA ASP A 143 -14.02 4.86 9.45
C ASP A 143 -13.76 4.40 8.01
N LEU A 144 -14.33 3.26 7.60
CA LEU A 144 -14.23 2.77 6.22
C LEU A 144 -14.80 3.79 5.23
N ALA A 145 -16.00 4.31 5.50
CA ALA A 145 -16.63 5.30 4.61
C ALA A 145 -15.77 6.57 4.50
N MET A 146 -15.33 7.13 5.63
CA MET A 146 -14.69 8.44 5.66
C MET A 146 -13.19 8.40 5.31
N HIS A 147 -12.46 7.33 5.64
CA HIS A 147 -11.01 7.24 5.39
C HIS A 147 -10.63 6.39 4.18
N VAL A 148 -11.57 5.64 3.59
CA VAL A 148 -11.27 4.75 2.46
C VAL A 148 -12.19 5.05 1.28
N VAL A 149 -13.49 4.78 1.41
CA VAL A 149 -14.43 4.82 0.28
C VAL A 149 -14.53 6.21 -0.35
N LEU A 150 -14.71 7.27 0.46
CA LEU A 150 -14.82 8.62 -0.07
C LEU A 150 -13.47 9.13 -0.64
N PRO A 151 -12.33 8.94 0.05
CA PRO A 151 -11.01 9.19 -0.54
C PRO A 151 -10.69 8.43 -1.84
N GLU A 152 -11.24 7.24 -2.06
CA GLU A 152 -11.04 6.49 -3.31
C GLU A 152 -11.63 7.22 -4.54
N VAL A 153 -12.71 7.99 -4.35
CA VAL A 153 -13.34 8.82 -5.40
C VAL A 153 -12.40 9.92 -5.87
N ASP A 154 -11.50 10.38 -4.98
CA ASP A 154 -10.48 11.37 -5.29
C ASP A 154 -9.24 10.75 -5.99
N GLY A 155 -9.23 9.44 -6.25
CA GLY A 155 -8.09 8.75 -6.85
C GLY A 155 -6.91 8.51 -5.90
N ARG A 156 -7.10 8.67 -4.58
CA ARG A 156 -6.02 8.48 -3.60
C ARG A 156 -5.65 7.01 -3.41
N LEU A 157 -4.38 6.75 -3.12
CA LEU A 157 -3.86 5.44 -2.75
C LEU A 157 -4.07 5.22 -1.25
N PHE A 158 -4.85 4.20 -0.84
CA PHE A 158 -4.99 3.90 0.58
C PHE A 158 -3.71 3.24 1.12
N ALA A 159 -3.03 3.91 2.04
CA ALA A 159 -1.74 3.46 2.56
C ALA A 159 -1.85 2.63 3.85
N GLY A 160 -2.97 2.71 4.56
CA GLY A 160 -3.21 1.96 5.80
C GLY A 160 -3.77 2.80 6.94
N VAL A 161 -3.91 2.17 8.11
CA VAL A 161 -4.25 2.83 9.38
C VAL A 161 -2.98 3.26 10.11
N VAL A 162 -2.95 4.42 10.74
CA VAL A 162 -1.73 4.95 11.40
C VAL A 162 -1.94 5.28 12.87
N SER A 163 -3.18 5.27 13.35
CA SER A 163 -3.49 5.53 14.75
C SER A 163 -4.82 4.95 15.20
N PHE A 164 -4.96 4.85 16.51
CA PHE A 164 -6.15 4.37 17.21
C PHE A 164 -6.49 5.29 18.38
N LYS A 165 -7.76 5.34 18.79
CA LYS A 165 -8.16 6.10 19.98
C LYS A 165 -7.71 5.37 21.24
N SER A 166 -7.05 6.11 22.13
CA SER A 166 -6.64 5.65 23.46
C SER A 166 -6.92 6.72 24.50
N ALA A 167 -7.28 6.27 25.71
CA ALA A 167 -7.46 7.17 26.85
C ALA A 167 -6.09 7.56 27.39
N LEU A 168 -5.87 8.87 27.56
CA LEU A 168 -4.71 9.38 28.27
C LEU A 168 -4.80 9.10 29.77
N GLU A 169 -3.65 9.15 30.42
CA GLU A 169 -3.61 9.24 31.88
C GLU A 169 -4.55 10.33 32.36
N ARG A 170 -5.24 10.05 33.47
CA ARG A 170 -6.18 10.99 34.03
C ARG A 170 -5.42 12.24 34.44
N ASP A 171 -5.83 13.37 33.89
CA ASP A 171 -5.25 14.66 34.27
C ASP A 171 -5.53 14.90 35.77
N PRO A 172 -4.50 15.12 36.59
CA PRO A 172 -4.66 15.24 38.04
C PRO A 172 -5.44 16.51 38.44
N ASP A 173 -5.39 17.57 37.64
CA ASP A 173 -6.05 18.84 37.91
C ASP A 173 -7.48 18.87 37.34
N LEU A 174 -7.66 18.36 36.11
CA LEU A 174 -8.96 18.32 35.43
C LEU A 174 -9.81 17.10 35.82
N GLN A 175 -9.23 16.11 36.49
CA GLN A 175 -9.89 14.89 36.96
C GLN A 175 -10.60 14.10 35.83
N PHE A 176 -10.11 14.22 34.59
CA PHE A 176 -10.67 13.63 33.37
C PHE A 176 -9.57 12.96 32.53
N SER A 177 -9.91 11.88 31.82
CA SER A 177 -9.02 11.21 30.85
C SER A 177 -9.43 11.56 29.43
N HIS A 178 -8.59 12.31 28.73
CA HIS A 178 -8.84 12.69 27.35
C HIS A 178 -8.65 11.50 26.39
N LEU A 179 -9.55 11.35 25.42
CA LEU A 179 -9.45 10.33 24.38
C LEU A 179 -8.78 10.90 23.12
N ALA A 180 -7.52 10.52 22.91
CA ALA A 180 -6.68 11.05 21.83
C ALA A 180 -6.30 9.95 20.84
N HIS A 181 -5.94 10.32 19.61
CA HIS A 181 -5.28 9.40 18.70
C HIS A 181 -3.85 9.15 19.17
N ARG A 182 -3.49 7.87 19.27
CA ARG A 182 -2.11 7.44 19.49
C ARG A 182 -1.62 6.77 18.23
N ALA A 183 -0.46 7.23 17.75
CA ALA A 183 0.21 6.63 16.62
C ALA A 183 0.47 5.14 16.90
N ASP A 184 0.34 4.32 15.87
CA ASP A 184 0.84 2.94 15.90
C ASP A 184 2.14 2.90 15.10
N ASP A 185 3.27 2.78 15.81
CA ASP A 185 4.61 2.92 15.22
C ASP A 185 4.86 1.93 14.08
N GLU A 186 4.40 0.68 14.25
CA GLU A 186 4.56 -0.37 13.24
C GLU A 186 3.81 -0.01 11.95
N ARG A 187 2.59 0.53 12.09
CA ARG A 187 1.79 0.91 10.93
C ARG A 187 2.26 2.22 10.28
N VAL A 188 2.70 3.19 11.08
CA VAL A 188 3.31 4.44 10.59
C VAL A 188 4.56 4.12 9.75
N GLU A 189 5.41 3.23 10.23
CA GLU A 189 6.60 2.79 9.50
C GLU A 189 6.25 2.07 8.20
N ALA A 190 5.23 1.20 8.20
CA ALA A 190 4.75 0.53 7.00
C ALA A 190 4.23 1.54 5.94
N VAL A 191 3.48 2.56 6.37
CA VAL A 191 3.04 3.65 5.48
C VAL A 191 4.23 4.42 4.92
N ALA A 192 5.18 4.82 5.78
CA ALA A 192 6.37 5.56 5.33
C ALA A 192 7.22 4.75 4.34
N ALA A 193 7.36 3.43 4.55
CA ALA A 193 8.04 2.53 3.63
C ALA A 193 7.35 2.49 2.26
N ARG A 194 6.02 2.37 2.21
CA ARG A 194 5.25 2.42 0.95
C ARG A 194 5.46 3.74 0.21
N VAL A 195 5.39 4.87 0.91
CA VAL A 195 5.64 6.19 0.32
C VAL A 195 7.05 6.27 -0.26
N ALA A 196 8.05 5.78 0.48
CA ALA A 196 9.44 5.72 0.02
C ALA A 196 9.63 4.81 -1.20
N ALA A 197 8.94 3.67 -1.25
CA ALA A 197 9.01 2.74 -2.37
C ALA A 197 8.40 3.34 -3.66
N TRP A 198 7.26 4.03 -3.57
CA TRP A 198 6.71 4.80 -4.69
C TRP A 198 7.64 5.92 -5.14
N ARG A 199 8.31 6.60 -4.18
CA ARG A 199 9.32 7.60 -4.51
C ARG A 199 10.52 6.99 -5.23
N ARG A 200 11.05 5.87 -4.74
CA ARG A 200 12.12 5.12 -5.41
C ARG A 200 11.70 4.76 -6.83
N LEU A 201 10.52 4.16 -6.99
CA LEU A 201 9.96 3.84 -8.30
C LEU A 201 9.88 5.08 -9.19
N SER A 202 9.51 6.26 -8.69
CA SER A 202 9.46 7.49 -9.51
C SER A 202 10.84 8.03 -9.93
N GLN A 203 11.92 7.59 -9.30
CA GLN A 203 13.29 8.10 -9.54
C GLN A 203 14.19 7.13 -10.28
N THR A 204 13.96 5.82 -10.17
CA THR A 204 14.72 4.82 -10.92
C THR A 204 14.61 5.13 -12.42
N PRO A 205 15.70 5.30 -13.18
CA PRO A 205 15.64 5.47 -14.64
C PRO A 205 14.93 4.29 -15.31
N ALA A 206 14.23 4.51 -16.43
CA ALA A 206 13.44 3.47 -17.10
C ALA A 206 14.26 2.19 -17.37
N GLY A 207 15.47 2.31 -17.90
CA GLY A 207 16.37 1.18 -18.18
C GLY A 207 16.92 0.45 -16.96
N GLU A 208 16.75 1.00 -15.74
CA GLU A 208 17.14 0.37 -14.49
C GLU A 208 15.93 -0.19 -13.70
N LYS A 209 14.69 0.14 -14.12
CA LYS A 209 13.48 -0.33 -13.44
C LYS A 209 13.27 -1.82 -13.68
N GLN A 210 13.10 -2.56 -12.59
CA GLN A 210 12.80 -3.99 -12.63
C GLN A 210 11.34 -4.23 -12.26
N LEU A 211 10.55 -4.76 -13.20
CA LEU A 211 9.13 -5.05 -12.98
C LEU A 211 8.90 -6.55 -12.81
N ALA A 212 7.95 -6.93 -11.96
CA ALA A 212 7.32 -8.24 -12.02
C ALA A 212 5.94 -8.11 -12.69
N ILE A 213 5.80 -8.61 -13.90
CA ILE A 213 4.51 -8.68 -14.62
C ILE A 213 3.87 -10.02 -14.30
N VAL A 214 2.88 -10.01 -13.41
CA VAL A 214 2.25 -11.22 -12.88
C VAL A 214 0.88 -11.41 -13.52
N LEU A 215 0.74 -12.46 -14.32
CA LEU A 215 -0.54 -12.84 -14.89
C LEU A 215 -1.34 -13.68 -13.91
N SER A 216 -2.56 -13.25 -13.62
CA SER A 216 -3.48 -14.02 -12.78
C SER A 216 -3.81 -15.34 -13.45
N ASN A 217 -3.51 -16.43 -12.76
CA ASN A 217 -3.80 -17.77 -13.27
C ASN A 217 -5.06 -18.29 -12.57
N TYR A 218 -6.18 -18.23 -13.28
CA TYR A 218 -7.44 -18.78 -12.76
C TYR A 218 -7.38 -20.32 -12.81
N PRO A 219 -7.87 -21.03 -11.78
CA PRO A 219 -7.93 -22.48 -11.81
C PRO A 219 -8.73 -22.96 -13.00
N GLY A 220 -8.04 -23.63 -13.91
CA GLY A 220 -8.58 -23.96 -15.22
C GLY A 220 -7.89 -25.16 -15.84
N ARG A 221 -8.25 -25.43 -17.09
CA ARG A 221 -7.60 -26.46 -17.89
C ARG A 221 -6.20 -25.98 -18.29
N PRO A 222 -5.22 -26.87 -18.52
CA PRO A 222 -3.85 -26.48 -18.91
C PRO A 222 -3.75 -25.56 -20.14
N HIS A 223 -4.81 -25.52 -20.97
CA HIS A 223 -4.90 -24.66 -22.15
C HIS A 223 -5.58 -23.29 -21.88
N GLN A 224 -5.86 -22.95 -20.63
CA GLN A 224 -6.50 -21.68 -20.20
C GLN A 224 -5.64 -20.97 -19.15
N ILE A 225 -4.33 -20.93 -19.37
CA ILE A 225 -3.44 -20.12 -18.52
C ILE A 225 -3.76 -18.63 -18.68
N ALA A 226 -3.48 -17.87 -17.62
CA ALA A 226 -3.66 -16.41 -17.61
C ALA A 226 -5.10 -15.97 -17.97
N HIS A 227 -6.11 -16.76 -17.59
CA HIS A 227 -7.49 -16.43 -17.92
C HIS A 227 -7.93 -15.13 -17.23
N ALA A 228 -8.43 -14.19 -18.04
CA ALA A 228 -8.92 -12.90 -17.59
C ALA A 228 -10.25 -12.57 -18.28
N VAL A 229 -11.27 -12.26 -17.49
CA VAL A 229 -12.57 -11.83 -18.02
C VAL A 229 -12.40 -10.51 -18.77
N GLY A 230 -12.81 -10.48 -20.03
CA GLY A 230 -12.80 -9.28 -20.87
C GLY A 230 -11.41 -8.78 -21.29
N LEU A 231 -10.35 -9.55 -21.06
CA LEU A 231 -8.98 -9.20 -21.42
C LEU A 231 -8.24 -10.41 -22.02
N ASP A 232 -7.61 -10.24 -23.18
CA ASP A 232 -6.59 -11.19 -23.64
C ASP A 232 -5.29 -10.89 -22.88
N ALA A 233 -5.11 -11.52 -21.72
CA ALA A 233 -4.01 -11.19 -20.82
C ALA A 233 -2.64 -11.46 -21.45
N LEU A 234 -2.50 -12.54 -22.23
CA LEU A 234 -1.24 -12.88 -22.89
C LEU A 234 -0.89 -11.84 -23.96
N ALA A 235 -1.82 -11.54 -24.88
CA ALA A 235 -1.59 -10.53 -25.92
C ALA A 235 -1.39 -9.14 -25.31
N SER A 236 -2.09 -8.82 -24.22
CA SER A 236 -1.94 -7.54 -23.52
C SER A 236 -0.58 -7.39 -22.86
N VAL A 237 -0.01 -8.47 -22.31
CA VAL A 237 1.37 -8.45 -21.79
C VAL A 237 2.38 -8.32 -22.93
N GLU A 238 2.20 -9.00 -24.05
CA GLU A 238 3.08 -8.82 -25.22
C GLU A 238 3.08 -7.37 -25.72
N ALA A 239 1.89 -6.74 -25.80
CA ALA A 239 1.76 -5.31 -26.14
C ALA A 239 2.41 -4.40 -25.08
N LEU A 240 2.15 -4.64 -23.79
CA LEU A 240 2.74 -3.89 -22.68
C LEU A 240 4.27 -3.93 -22.72
N VAL A 241 4.86 -5.10 -22.95
CA VAL A 241 6.32 -5.25 -23.02
C VAL A 241 6.89 -4.50 -24.22
N SER A 242 6.18 -4.48 -25.36
CA SER A 242 6.56 -3.67 -26.52
C SER A 242 6.57 -2.17 -26.17
N ASP A 243 5.50 -1.67 -25.54
CA ASP A 243 5.40 -0.27 -25.13
C ASP A 243 6.47 0.12 -24.08
N LEU A 244 6.79 -0.80 -23.16
CA LEU A 244 7.87 -0.62 -22.19
C LEU A 244 9.25 -0.55 -22.87
N ALA A 245 9.50 -1.41 -23.86
CA ALA A 245 10.75 -1.37 -24.64
C ALA A 245 10.89 -0.03 -25.38
N ASP A 246 9.82 0.45 -26.01
CA ASP A 246 9.79 1.72 -26.74
C ASP A 246 10.01 2.94 -25.84
N THR A 247 9.67 2.82 -24.55
CA THR A 247 9.90 3.84 -23.52
C THR A 247 11.24 3.70 -22.79
N GLY A 248 12.08 2.76 -23.20
CA GLY A 248 13.46 2.60 -22.74
C GLY A 248 13.63 1.75 -21.47
N PHE A 249 12.64 0.93 -21.12
CA PHE A 249 12.83 -0.12 -20.10
C PHE A 249 13.76 -1.22 -20.63
N ASP A 250 14.53 -1.83 -19.73
CA ASP A 250 15.31 -3.03 -20.04
C ASP A 250 14.39 -4.27 -20.07
N VAL A 251 13.65 -4.40 -21.18
CA VAL A 251 12.77 -5.54 -21.47
C VAL A 251 12.92 -5.95 -22.93
N VAL A 252 12.60 -7.21 -23.24
CA VAL A 252 12.69 -7.76 -24.59
C VAL A 252 11.29 -8.12 -25.08
N PRO A 253 10.81 -7.57 -26.20
CA PRO A 253 9.52 -7.95 -26.78
C PRO A 253 9.38 -9.46 -26.92
N VAL A 254 8.25 -9.99 -26.44
CA VAL A 254 7.96 -11.43 -26.37
C VAL A 254 6.86 -11.78 -27.36
N HIS A 255 6.96 -12.96 -27.98
CA HIS A 255 5.91 -13.53 -28.83
C HIS A 255 5.63 -14.97 -28.41
N GLY A 256 4.36 -15.37 -28.43
CA GLY A 256 3.98 -16.71 -28.01
C GLY A 256 4.15 -16.91 -26.51
N LEU A 257 3.90 -15.87 -25.71
CA LEU A 257 4.15 -15.83 -24.27
C LEU A 257 3.56 -17.04 -23.53
N GLY A 258 2.37 -17.49 -23.94
CA GLY A 258 1.75 -18.66 -23.33
C GLY A 258 2.59 -19.94 -23.45
N GLU A 259 3.22 -20.17 -24.60
CA GLU A 259 4.12 -21.32 -24.76
C GLU A 259 5.40 -21.15 -23.94
N THR A 260 5.94 -19.93 -23.88
CA THR A 260 7.14 -19.62 -23.09
C THR A 260 6.89 -19.92 -21.61
N LEU A 261 5.76 -19.45 -21.05
CA LEU A 261 5.41 -19.66 -19.63
C LEU A 261 5.11 -21.12 -19.29
N LEU A 262 4.67 -21.94 -20.26
CA LEU A 262 4.46 -23.38 -20.05
C LEU A 262 5.77 -24.18 -20.11
N LYS A 263 6.83 -23.65 -20.74
CA LYS A 263 8.11 -24.35 -20.96
C LYS A 263 9.21 -23.88 -20.01
N GLN A 264 9.20 -22.60 -19.62
CA GLN A 264 10.21 -22.02 -18.75
C GLN A 264 9.79 -22.08 -17.29
N ASN A 265 10.78 -22.39 -16.44
CA ASN A 265 10.63 -22.33 -15.00
C ASN A 265 11.83 -21.62 -14.39
N LEU A 266 11.55 -20.68 -13.48
CA LEU A 266 12.55 -20.13 -12.58
C LEU A 266 12.43 -20.82 -11.23
N THR A 267 13.57 -20.97 -10.55
CA THR A 267 13.63 -21.71 -9.30
C THR A 267 14.13 -20.83 -8.16
N TRP A 268 13.70 -21.17 -6.95
CA TRP A 268 14.21 -20.54 -5.74
C TRP A 268 14.41 -21.61 -4.67
N SER A 269 15.58 -21.62 -4.04
CA SER A 269 15.94 -22.72 -3.13
C SER A 269 15.07 -22.69 -1.87
N VAL A 270 14.76 -23.87 -1.33
CA VAL A 270 14.04 -23.98 -0.06
C VAL A 270 14.82 -23.30 1.08
N ALA A 271 16.15 -23.27 1.01
CA ALA A 271 17.00 -22.58 1.97
C ALA A 271 16.78 -21.06 1.96
N GLU A 272 16.77 -20.43 0.78
CA GLU A 272 16.50 -18.99 0.65
C GLU A 272 15.05 -18.67 1.02
N TYR A 273 14.10 -19.52 0.62
CA TYR A 273 12.71 -19.42 1.02
C TYR A 273 12.56 -19.43 2.54
N ASN A 274 13.17 -20.38 3.25
CA ASN A 274 13.11 -20.46 4.71
C ASN A 274 13.75 -19.23 5.37
N SER A 275 14.84 -18.70 4.81
CA SER A 275 15.44 -17.44 5.28
C SER A 275 14.48 -16.25 5.13
N ALA A 276 13.74 -16.17 4.03
CA ALA A 276 12.75 -15.12 3.84
C ALA A 276 11.49 -15.33 4.71
N LEU A 277 10.99 -16.56 4.78
CA LEU A 277 9.81 -16.94 5.56
C LEU A 277 9.99 -16.62 7.05
N SER A 278 11.18 -16.86 7.61
CA SER A 278 11.51 -16.56 9.01
C SER A 278 11.39 -15.08 9.40
N ARG A 279 11.32 -14.17 8.41
CA ARG A 279 11.12 -12.73 8.64
C ARG A 279 9.65 -12.33 8.71
N LEU A 280 8.73 -13.22 8.32
CA LEU A 280 7.30 -13.00 8.47
C LEU A 280 6.88 -13.18 9.94
N PRO A 281 5.75 -12.59 10.38
CA PRO A 281 5.26 -12.82 11.73
C PRO A 281 5.06 -14.31 12.04
N GLN A 282 5.40 -14.70 13.28
CA GLN A 282 5.37 -16.09 13.72
C GLN A 282 4.00 -16.74 13.50
N SER A 283 2.90 -16.01 13.73
CA SER A 283 1.55 -16.54 13.52
C SER A 283 1.30 -16.99 12.08
N LEU A 284 1.83 -16.27 11.07
CA LEU A 284 1.69 -16.66 9.68
C LEU A 284 2.54 -17.89 9.34
N GLN A 285 3.72 -18.02 9.97
CA GLN A 285 4.56 -19.20 9.82
C GLN A 285 3.88 -20.43 10.43
N ASP A 286 3.28 -20.29 11.61
CA ASP A 286 2.55 -21.34 12.32
C ASP A 286 1.32 -21.79 11.53
N ASP A 287 0.52 -20.84 11.03
CA ASP A 287 -0.65 -21.11 10.18
C ASP A 287 -0.25 -21.90 8.91
N LEU A 288 0.87 -21.51 8.29
CA LEU A 288 1.39 -22.15 7.08
C LEU A 288 1.86 -23.58 7.37
N ALA A 289 2.64 -23.78 8.43
CA ALA A 289 3.12 -25.10 8.85
C ALA A 289 1.97 -26.02 9.27
N GLN A 290 0.95 -25.49 9.95
CA GLN A 290 -0.23 -26.26 10.33
C GLN A 290 -1.04 -26.70 9.11
N ALA A 291 -1.21 -25.81 8.12
CA ALA A 291 -2.01 -26.11 6.93
C ALA A 291 -1.29 -27.02 5.93
N TRP A 292 0.02 -26.86 5.75
CA TRP A 292 0.76 -27.47 4.63
C TRP A 292 2.00 -28.28 5.04
N GLY A 293 2.36 -28.28 6.32
CA GLY A 293 3.51 -29.02 6.82
C GLY A 293 4.84 -28.39 6.43
N ALA A 294 5.79 -29.22 5.99
CA ALA A 294 7.11 -28.76 5.58
C ALA A 294 7.08 -28.19 4.15
N PRO A 295 7.86 -27.14 3.82
CA PRO A 295 7.96 -26.57 2.48
C PRO A 295 8.28 -27.60 1.39
N GLU A 296 9.09 -28.60 1.73
CA GLU A 296 9.52 -29.68 0.84
C GLU A 296 8.39 -30.62 0.42
N ASN A 297 7.27 -30.61 1.16
CA ASN A 297 6.09 -31.41 0.84
C ASN A 297 5.17 -30.71 -0.19
N ASP A 298 5.42 -29.44 -0.52
CA ASP A 298 4.63 -28.74 -1.52
C ASP A 298 4.82 -29.39 -2.90
N PRO A 299 3.75 -29.74 -3.64
CA PRO A 299 3.85 -30.34 -4.98
C PRO A 299 4.68 -29.55 -6.01
N SER A 300 4.85 -28.25 -5.82
CA SER A 300 5.67 -27.38 -6.68
C SER A 300 7.11 -27.26 -6.20
N CYS A 301 7.47 -27.95 -5.11
CA CYS A 301 8.84 -28.10 -4.64
C CYS A 301 9.42 -29.44 -5.11
N SER A 302 10.57 -29.38 -5.80
CA SER A 302 11.33 -30.57 -6.17
C SER A 302 12.82 -30.25 -6.26
N ASN A 303 13.67 -31.24 -5.96
CA ASN A 303 15.13 -31.08 -5.94
C ASN A 303 15.62 -29.93 -5.03
N GLY A 304 14.94 -29.69 -3.90
CA GLY A 304 15.31 -28.67 -2.92
C GLY A 304 14.98 -27.22 -3.35
N ALA A 305 14.12 -27.02 -4.34
CA ALA A 305 13.71 -25.70 -4.81
C ALA A 305 12.22 -25.66 -5.20
N PHE A 306 11.60 -24.49 -5.05
CA PHE A 306 10.31 -24.16 -5.66
C PHE A 306 10.50 -23.86 -7.15
N HIS A 307 9.52 -24.26 -7.96
CA HIS A 307 9.51 -24.02 -9.41
C HIS A 307 8.35 -23.11 -9.76
N PHE A 308 8.63 -22.01 -10.46
CA PHE A 308 7.65 -21.02 -10.87
C PHE A 308 7.59 -20.96 -12.39
N ALA A 309 6.38 -21.00 -12.95
CA ALA A 309 6.14 -20.73 -14.36
C ALA A 309 6.40 -19.25 -14.65
N ALA A 310 7.66 -18.94 -14.97
CA ALA A 310 8.18 -17.59 -15.08
C ALA A 310 9.31 -17.54 -16.12
N SER A 311 9.48 -16.36 -16.70
CA SER A 311 10.44 -16.07 -17.76
C SER A 311 11.13 -14.73 -17.50
N PRO A 312 12.47 -14.66 -17.56
CA PRO A 312 13.18 -13.39 -17.58
C PRO A 312 12.83 -12.58 -18.84
N CYS A 313 12.68 -11.27 -18.69
CA CYS A 313 12.41 -10.34 -19.78
C CYS A 313 13.25 -9.08 -19.57
N GLY A 314 14.51 -9.13 -20.05
CA GLY A 314 15.53 -8.13 -19.71
C GLY A 314 15.81 -8.10 -18.21
N GLY A 315 15.74 -6.91 -17.59
CA GLY A 315 15.81 -6.71 -16.14
C GLY A 315 14.50 -6.99 -15.40
N SER A 316 13.42 -7.36 -16.10
CA SER A 316 12.10 -7.65 -15.54
C SER A 316 11.75 -9.15 -15.59
N ILE A 317 10.65 -9.53 -14.95
CA ILE A 317 10.16 -10.91 -14.86
C ILE A 317 8.71 -10.96 -15.32
N ILE A 318 8.37 -11.93 -16.16
CA ILE A 318 6.97 -12.26 -16.48
C ILE A 318 6.64 -13.61 -15.87
N ALA A 319 5.56 -13.72 -15.10
CA ALA A 319 5.23 -14.95 -14.40
C ALA A 319 3.73 -15.21 -14.30
N LEU A 320 3.36 -16.50 -14.25
CA LEU A 320 2.02 -16.92 -13.83
C LEU A 320 1.96 -16.94 -12.31
N GLN A 321 0.92 -16.32 -11.75
CA GLN A 321 0.63 -16.43 -10.32
C GLN A 321 0.39 -17.92 -9.97
N PRO A 322 1.10 -18.49 -8.98
CA PRO A 322 0.83 -19.86 -8.56
C PRO A 322 -0.58 -20.01 -7.99
N GLU A 323 -1.07 -21.24 -7.99
CA GLU A 323 -2.34 -21.58 -7.33
C GLU A 323 -2.22 -21.35 -5.82
N ARG A 324 -3.18 -20.63 -5.24
CA ARG A 324 -3.20 -20.36 -3.79
C ARG A 324 -3.47 -21.61 -2.95
N GLY A 325 -4.16 -22.61 -3.52
CA GLY A 325 -4.66 -23.80 -2.83
C GLY A 325 -4.41 -25.11 -3.58
N ASP A 326 -5.08 -26.18 -3.14
CA ASP A 326 -5.02 -27.49 -3.81
C ASP A 326 -5.97 -27.52 -5.02
N ALA A 327 -5.41 -27.88 -6.17
CA ALA A 327 -6.16 -28.09 -7.40
C ALA A 327 -7.17 -29.24 -7.33
N ALA A 328 -7.09 -30.14 -6.35
CA ALA A 328 -8.01 -31.26 -6.20
C ALA A 328 -9.32 -30.90 -5.47
N ILE A 329 -9.38 -29.77 -4.73
CA ILE A 329 -10.50 -29.40 -3.84
C ILE A 329 -11.15 -28.07 -4.29
N ARG A 330 -11.26 -27.88 -5.63
CA ARG A 330 -11.53 -26.60 -6.30
C ARG A 330 -12.91 -25.96 -6.03
N ASP A 331 -14.00 -26.72 -6.09
CA ASP A 331 -15.35 -26.15 -6.22
C ASP A 331 -15.95 -25.57 -4.92
N GLY A 332 -15.32 -25.76 -3.75
CA GLY A 332 -15.85 -25.33 -2.45
C GLY A 332 -15.08 -24.22 -1.72
N GLU A 333 -13.85 -23.90 -2.15
CA GLU A 333 -12.86 -23.21 -1.29
C GLU A 333 -12.18 -22.00 -1.93
N TYR A 334 -12.54 -21.64 -3.17
CA TYR A 334 -11.85 -20.60 -3.93
C TYR A 334 -12.07 -19.18 -3.38
N HIS A 335 -13.25 -18.90 -2.81
CA HIS A 335 -13.55 -17.63 -2.11
C HIS A 335 -13.40 -17.73 -0.59
N ASP A 336 -12.83 -18.82 -0.08
CA ASP A 336 -12.57 -18.94 1.35
C ASP A 336 -11.46 -17.97 1.77
N LEU A 337 -11.88 -16.87 2.38
CA LEU A 337 -11.01 -15.83 2.91
C LEU A 337 -10.24 -16.28 4.16
N ALA A 338 -10.51 -17.46 4.72
CA ALA A 338 -9.78 -18.03 5.85
C ALA A 338 -8.67 -19.01 5.41
N ARG A 339 -8.61 -19.40 4.13
CA ARG A 339 -7.68 -20.41 3.66
C ARG A 339 -6.23 -19.90 3.59
N THR A 340 -5.36 -20.48 4.41
CA THR A 340 -3.91 -20.26 4.36
C THR A 340 -3.33 -20.64 2.98
N PRO A 341 -2.56 -19.76 2.33
CA PRO A 341 -1.94 -20.06 1.03
C PRO A 341 -0.94 -21.21 1.13
N ARG A 342 -0.70 -21.92 0.04
CA ARG A 342 0.37 -22.92 -0.06
C ARG A 342 1.77 -22.31 0.02
N HIS A 343 2.76 -23.14 0.35
CA HIS A 343 4.16 -22.72 0.37
C HIS A 343 4.62 -22.14 -0.97
N VAL A 344 4.27 -22.74 -2.12
CA VAL A 344 4.67 -22.19 -3.44
C VAL A 344 4.15 -20.77 -3.67
N TYR A 345 2.95 -20.45 -3.18
CA TYR A 345 2.36 -19.13 -3.32
C TYR A 345 3.10 -18.09 -2.47
N VAL A 346 3.37 -18.44 -1.21
CA VAL A 346 4.17 -17.61 -0.29
C VAL A 346 5.58 -17.43 -0.85
N ALA A 347 6.20 -18.51 -1.32
CA ALA A 347 7.54 -18.52 -1.90
C ALA A 347 7.62 -17.61 -3.12
N PHE A 348 6.61 -17.61 -3.98
CA PHE A 348 6.57 -16.78 -5.18
C PHE A 348 6.68 -15.28 -4.86
N TYR A 349 5.86 -14.76 -3.95
CA TYR A 349 5.91 -13.33 -3.61
C TYR A 349 7.17 -12.93 -2.82
N LEU A 350 7.64 -13.81 -1.92
CA LEU A 350 8.91 -13.59 -1.24
C LEU A 350 10.10 -13.65 -2.21
N TRP A 351 10.04 -14.52 -3.22
CA TRP A 351 11.02 -14.61 -4.29
C TRP A 351 11.05 -13.33 -5.12
N LEU A 352 9.90 -12.84 -5.58
CA LEU A 352 9.82 -11.57 -6.33
C LEU A 352 10.45 -10.41 -5.54
N ARG A 353 10.18 -10.32 -4.24
CA ARG A 353 10.82 -9.34 -3.36
C ARG A 353 12.34 -9.55 -3.25
N ALA A 354 12.79 -10.80 -3.15
CA ALA A 354 14.20 -11.13 -3.11
C ALA A 354 14.92 -10.82 -4.44
N GLN A 355 14.20 -10.80 -5.58
CA GLN A 355 14.73 -10.35 -6.86
C GLN A 355 14.93 -8.82 -6.92
N GLY A 356 14.42 -8.06 -5.94
CA GLY A 356 14.63 -6.62 -5.87
C GLY A 356 13.76 -5.80 -6.82
N VAL A 357 12.65 -6.35 -7.29
CA VAL A 357 11.73 -5.64 -8.20
C VAL A 357 11.27 -4.30 -7.62
N ASP A 358 11.13 -3.29 -8.48
CA ASP A 358 10.67 -1.96 -8.12
C ASP A 358 9.15 -1.87 -8.01
N ALA A 359 8.42 -2.70 -8.76
CA ALA A 359 6.96 -2.77 -8.74
C ALA A 359 6.45 -4.11 -9.27
N ILE A 360 5.22 -4.45 -8.88
CA ILE A 360 4.46 -5.57 -9.47
C ILE A 360 3.34 -4.99 -10.33
N VAL A 361 3.27 -5.43 -11.58
CA VAL A 361 2.14 -5.17 -12.48
C VAL A 361 1.31 -6.44 -12.54
N HIS A 362 0.15 -6.44 -11.89
CA HIS A 362 -0.76 -7.58 -11.99
C HIS A 362 -1.64 -7.43 -13.23
N MET A 363 -1.68 -8.47 -14.07
CA MET A 363 -2.42 -8.49 -15.33
C MET A 363 -3.49 -9.58 -15.29
N GLY A 364 -4.75 -9.19 -15.45
CA GLY A 364 -5.89 -10.10 -15.45
C GLY A 364 -7.16 -9.42 -14.94
N ALA A 365 -8.25 -10.17 -14.79
CA ALA A 365 -9.47 -9.62 -14.19
C ALA A 365 -9.25 -9.22 -12.73
N HIS A 366 -8.68 -10.13 -11.95
CA HIS A 366 -8.21 -9.91 -10.58
C HIS A 366 -7.21 -11.01 -10.22
N GLY A 367 -6.54 -10.88 -9.09
CA GLY A 367 -5.55 -11.82 -8.61
C GLY A 367 -6.18 -12.69 -7.54
N THR A 368 -5.37 -13.50 -6.88
CA THR A 368 -5.79 -14.20 -5.66
C THR A 368 -5.13 -13.65 -4.39
N LEU A 369 -4.27 -12.63 -4.52
CA LEU A 369 -3.43 -12.10 -3.46
C LEU A 369 -4.27 -11.28 -2.46
N GLU A 370 -5.07 -10.35 -2.99
CA GLU A 370 -6.01 -9.50 -2.26
C GLU A 370 -7.14 -10.31 -1.58
N TRP A 371 -7.26 -11.59 -1.92
CA TRP A 371 -8.22 -12.55 -1.37
C TRP A 371 -7.61 -13.49 -0.33
N LEU A 372 -6.31 -13.37 -0.03
CA LEU A 372 -5.68 -14.16 1.02
C LEU A 372 -6.21 -13.79 2.42
N PRO A 373 -6.00 -14.65 3.44
CA PRO A 373 -6.51 -14.37 4.77
C PRO A 373 -5.93 -13.13 5.43
N GLY A 374 -6.79 -12.42 6.14
CA GLY A 374 -6.47 -11.17 6.80
C GLY A 374 -7.69 -10.26 6.94
N LYS A 375 -7.44 -9.02 7.37
CA LYS A 375 -8.48 -8.01 7.55
C LYS A 375 -9.08 -7.59 6.20
N SER A 376 -10.34 -7.19 6.15
CA SER A 376 -10.99 -6.73 4.90
C SER A 376 -10.46 -5.39 4.39
N VAL A 377 -9.88 -4.56 5.27
CA VAL A 377 -9.23 -3.28 4.97
C VAL A 377 -8.32 -2.91 6.13
N ALA A 378 -7.40 -1.95 5.94
CA ALA A 378 -6.49 -1.48 6.99
C ALA A 378 -5.72 -2.64 7.62
N LEU A 379 -4.98 -3.34 6.76
CA LEU A 379 -4.27 -4.56 7.07
C LEU A 379 -3.20 -4.35 8.16
N SER A 380 -2.88 -5.45 8.84
CA SER A 380 -1.75 -5.56 9.77
C SER A 380 -0.63 -6.39 9.15
N ALA A 381 0.54 -6.44 9.78
CA ALA A 381 1.61 -7.37 9.37
C ALA A 381 1.17 -8.86 9.41
N ASN A 382 0.16 -9.19 10.22
CA ASN A 382 -0.42 -10.54 10.29
C ASN A 382 -1.49 -10.81 9.21
N CYS A 383 -1.60 -9.96 8.20
CA CYS A 383 -2.45 -10.21 7.04
C CYS A 383 -1.57 -10.71 5.90
N TRP A 384 -1.92 -11.83 5.27
CA TRP A 384 -1.13 -12.41 4.18
C TRP A 384 -0.85 -11.45 3.02
N PRO A 385 -1.83 -10.66 2.50
CA PRO A 385 -1.54 -9.74 1.40
C PRO A 385 -0.43 -8.73 1.76
N GLU A 386 -0.51 -8.15 2.96
CA GLU A 386 0.48 -7.21 3.47
C GLU A 386 1.84 -7.87 3.72
N ALA A 387 1.87 -9.05 4.32
CA ALA A 387 3.10 -9.78 4.61
C ALA A 387 3.88 -10.15 3.33
N LEU A 388 3.16 -10.54 2.28
CA LEU A 388 3.74 -10.97 1.01
C LEU A 388 4.22 -9.81 0.15
N ILE A 389 3.51 -8.67 0.12
CA ILE A 389 3.87 -7.51 -0.69
C ILE A 389 4.83 -6.55 0.02
N GLY A 390 4.63 -6.32 1.32
CA GLY A 390 5.35 -5.31 2.08
C GLY A 390 5.07 -3.90 1.55
N ASP A 391 6.13 -3.23 1.09
CA ASP A 391 6.13 -1.86 0.61
C ASP A 391 6.09 -1.73 -0.92
N LEU A 392 6.11 -2.84 -1.66
CA LEU A 392 6.15 -2.81 -3.12
C LEU A 392 4.92 -2.10 -3.71
N PRO A 393 5.12 -1.14 -4.64
CA PRO A 393 4.06 -0.62 -5.49
C PRO A 393 3.40 -1.74 -6.30
N ILE A 394 2.08 -1.82 -6.21
CA ILE A 394 1.25 -2.70 -7.04
C ILE A 394 0.48 -1.83 -8.03
N ILE A 395 0.61 -2.15 -9.31
CA ILE A 395 -0.09 -1.49 -10.41
C ILE A 395 -1.02 -2.52 -11.04
N TYR A 396 -2.29 -2.15 -11.25
CA TYR A 396 -3.32 -3.08 -11.67
C TYR A 396 -4.17 -2.51 -12.80
N PRO A 397 -3.90 -2.87 -14.07
CA PRO A 397 -4.86 -2.71 -15.14
C PRO A 397 -6.09 -3.57 -14.86
N PHE A 398 -7.25 -2.93 -14.70
CA PHE A 398 -8.48 -3.57 -14.22
C PHE A 398 -9.64 -3.30 -15.18
N ILE A 399 -10.57 -4.24 -15.28
CA ILE A 399 -11.76 -4.09 -16.13
C ILE A 399 -12.73 -3.06 -15.53
N VAL A 400 -13.18 -2.09 -16.35
CA VAL A 400 -13.96 -0.92 -15.87
C VAL A 400 -15.32 -1.28 -15.28
N ASN A 401 -15.92 -2.40 -15.69
CA ASN A 401 -17.25 -2.82 -15.25
C ASN A 401 -17.23 -3.74 -14.03
N ASP A 402 -16.06 -3.99 -13.42
CA ASP A 402 -15.92 -4.77 -12.18
C ASP A 402 -15.34 -3.94 -11.01
N PRO A 403 -16.08 -2.91 -10.55
CA PRO A 403 -15.60 -2.04 -9.48
C PRO A 403 -15.53 -2.73 -8.11
N GLY A 404 -16.26 -3.83 -7.92
CA GLY A 404 -16.32 -4.55 -6.64
C GLY A 404 -14.99 -5.22 -6.31
N GLU A 405 -14.43 -5.95 -7.27
CA GLU A 405 -13.14 -6.61 -7.12
C GLU A 405 -11.98 -5.62 -7.20
N ALA A 406 -12.10 -4.58 -8.03
CA ALA A 406 -11.12 -3.48 -8.04
C ALA A 406 -11.01 -2.82 -6.66
N ALA A 407 -12.14 -2.63 -5.96
CA ALA A 407 -12.15 -2.10 -4.61
C ALA A 407 -11.47 -3.04 -3.60
N GLN A 408 -11.60 -4.37 -3.76
CA GLN A 408 -10.87 -5.33 -2.93
C GLN A 408 -9.35 -5.16 -3.10
N ALA A 409 -8.88 -5.12 -4.34
CA ALA A 409 -7.45 -4.96 -4.66
C ALA A 409 -6.89 -3.58 -4.24
N LYS A 410 -7.70 -2.53 -4.23
CA LYS A 410 -7.27 -1.20 -3.73
C LYS A 410 -7.14 -1.13 -2.21
N ARG A 411 -7.85 -1.99 -1.48
CA ARG A 411 -8.00 -1.90 -0.01
C ARG A 411 -7.16 -2.91 0.76
N ARG A 412 -6.66 -3.94 0.08
CA ARG A 412 -5.91 -5.07 0.62
C ARG A 412 -4.71 -5.36 -0.23
#